data_AF-K0VQW9-F1
#
_entry.id   AF-K0VQW9-F1
#
_cell.length_a   1.000
_cell.length_b   1.000
_cell.length_c   1.000
_cell.angle_alpha   90.00
_cell.angle_beta   90.00
_cell.angle_gamma   90.00
#
_symmetry.space_group_name_H-M   'P 1'
#
loop_
_entity.id
_entity.type
_entity.pdbx_description
1 polymer ?
#
loop_
_entity_poly.entity_id
_entity_poly.type
_entity_poly.pdbx_seq_one_letter_code
_entity_poly.pdbx_strand_id
1 'polypeptide(L)'
;MQRIHPPTYLFAARALRDFGDGFVAILLPVYLLALGFSPLQVGVLATASLLGSALLTIAVGILGVRHDLRRLLLAAACLMVATGAAMSVVTDYALLLVVA
;
A
#
# COMPACT_ATOMS: atom_id res chain seq x y z
N MET A 1 18.80 0.23 31.52
CA MET A 1 17.77 0.90 30.69
C MET A 1 18.20 0.79 29.24
N GLN A 2 17.47 0.02 28.44
CA GLN A 2 17.82 -0.34 27.06
C GLN A 2 18.04 0.92 26.22
N ARG A 3 19.21 1.03 25.58
CA ARG A 3 19.46 1.99 24.51
C ARG A 3 18.67 1.54 23.31
N ILE A 4 17.44 2.04 23.19
CA ILE A 4 16.60 1.72 22.05
C ILE A 4 17.15 2.51 20.85
N HIS A 5 17.65 1.78 19.85
CA HIS A 5 18.26 2.39 18.67
C HIS A 5 17.15 2.78 17.67
N PRO A 6 17.05 4.07 17.27
CA PRO A 6 16.10 4.54 16.25
C PRO A 6 15.96 3.67 14.99
N PRO A 7 17.02 3.05 14.42
CA PRO A 7 16.89 2.19 13.24
C PRO A 7 16.05 0.92 13.49
N THR A 8 16.02 0.37 14.71
CA THR A 8 15.24 -0.84 15.00
C THR A 8 13.76 -0.63 14.77
N TYR A 9 13.23 0.55 15.13
CA TYR A 9 11.84 0.90 14.88
C TYR A 9 11.53 1.05 13.38
N LEU A 10 12.45 1.62 12.61
CA LEU A 10 12.32 1.73 11.16
C LEU A 10 12.30 0.35 10.49
N PHE A 11 13.21 -0.55 10.89
CA PHE A 11 13.23 -1.91 10.37
C PHE A 11 11.99 -2.72 10.79
N ALA A 12 11.54 -2.59 12.03
CA ALA A 12 10.33 -3.24 12.50
C ALA A 12 9.09 -2.74 11.76
N ALA A 13 8.95 -1.41 11.57
CA ALA A 13 7.85 -0.82 10.82
C ALA A 13 7.87 -1.28 9.35
N ARG A 14 9.05 -1.32 8.73
CA ARG A 14 9.22 -1.85 7.37
C ARG A 14 8.82 -3.32 7.28
N ALA A 15 9.32 -4.16 8.18
CA ALA A 15 9.01 -5.59 8.17
C ALA A 15 7.50 -5.85 8.36
N LEU A 16 6.86 -5.11 9.29
CA LEU A 16 5.42 -5.22 9.52
C LEU A 16 4.63 -4.80 8.27
N ARG A 17 5.04 -3.72 7.63
CA ARG A 17 4.43 -3.22 6.39
C ARG A 17 4.58 -4.24 5.25
N ASP A 18 5.80 -4.70 4.99
CA ASP A 18 6.11 -5.63 3.90
C ASP A 18 5.39 -6.98 4.11
N PHE A 19 5.22 -7.42 5.36
CA PHE A 19 4.41 -8.60 5.69
C PHE A 19 2.93 -8.42 5.34
N GLY A 20 2.35 -7.26 5.69
CA GLY A 20 0.97 -6.92 5.34
C GLY A 20 0.77 -6.83 3.82
N ASP A 21 1.67 -6.14 3.12
CA ASP A 21 1.66 -6.03 1.66
C ASP A 21 1.74 -7.42 1.00
N GLY A 22 2.60 -8.32 1.51
CA GLY A 22 2.71 -9.70 1.02
C GLY A 22 1.44 -10.54 1.22
N PHE A 23 0.75 -10.36 2.35
CA PHE A 23 -0.53 -11.02 2.60
C PHE A 23 -1.61 -10.55 1.62
N VAL A 24 -1.72 -9.24 1.41
CA VAL A 24 -2.68 -8.63 0.47
C VAL A 24 -2.39 -9.05 -0.97
N ALA A 25 -1.11 -9.12 -1.36
CA ALA A 25 -0.71 -9.52 -2.71
C ALA A 25 -1.23 -10.90 -3.13
N ILE A 26 -1.47 -11.79 -2.16
CA ILE A 26 -2.03 -13.13 -2.41
C ILE A 26 -3.55 -13.13 -2.23
N LEU A 27 -4.05 -12.57 -1.13
CA LEU A 27 -5.48 -12.66 -0.81
C LEU A 27 -6.37 -11.80 -1.70
N LEU A 28 -5.91 -10.61 -2.08
CA LEU A 28 -6.74 -9.70 -2.88
C LEU A 28 -7.10 -10.31 -4.24
N PRO A 29 -6.14 -10.86 -5.04
CA PRO A 29 -6.48 -11.56 -6.27
C PRO A 29 -7.45 -12.72 -6.05
N VAL A 30 -7.24 -13.54 -5.01
CA VAL A 30 -8.13 -14.68 -4.70
C VAL A 30 -9.54 -14.20 -4.34
N TYR A 31 -9.66 -13.13 -3.54
CA TYR A 31 -10.92 -12.52 -3.18
C TYR A 31 -11.66 -11.96 -4.40
N LEU A 32 -10.97 -11.24 -5.27
CA LEU A 32 -11.57 -10.65 -6.47
C LEU A 32 -12.04 -11.73 -7.46
N LEU A 33 -11.28 -12.80 -7.61
CA LEU A 33 -11.71 -13.97 -8.40
C LEU A 33 -12.95 -14.63 -7.77
N ALA A 34 -13.02 -14.73 -6.44
CA ALA A 34 -14.18 -15.26 -5.74
C ALA A 34 -15.42 -14.36 -5.85
N LEU A 35 -15.23 -13.04 -5.99
CA LEU A 35 -16.31 -12.09 -6.33
C LEU A 35 -16.80 -12.23 -7.79
N GLY A 36 -16.12 -13.04 -8.61
CA GLY A 36 -16.49 -13.31 -10.00
C GLY A 36 -15.81 -12.40 -11.02
N PHE A 37 -14.80 -11.62 -10.63
CA PHE A 37 -14.03 -10.82 -11.58
C PHE A 37 -13.16 -11.70 -12.48
N SER A 38 -12.96 -11.27 -13.72
CA SER A 38 -12.10 -11.97 -14.66
C SER A 38 -10.61 -11.82 -14.30
N PRO A 39 -9.75 -12.78 -14.67
CA PRO A 39 -8.31 -12.66 -14.43
C PRO A 39 -7.67 -11.39 -15.03
N LEU A 40 -8.20 -10.92 -16.18
CA LEU A 40 -7.74 -9.67 -16.80
C LEU A 40 -8.06 -8.46 -15.93
N GLN A 41 -9.27 -8.38 -15.36
CA GLN A 41 -9.67 -7.30 -14.46
C GLN A 41 -8.80 -7.26 -13.20
N VAL A 42 -8.52 -8.43 -12.60
CA VAL A 42 -7.62 -8.54 -11.46
C VAL A 42 -6.20 -8.09 -11.82
N GLY A 43 -5.69 -8.49 -13.00
CA GLY A 43 -4.38 -8.07 -13.48
C GLY A 43 -4.27 -6.56 -13.73
N VAL A 44 -5.32 -5.94 -14.29
CA VAL A 44 -5.40 -4.48 -14.46
C VAL A 44 -5.40 -3.79 -13.10
N LEU A 45 -6.17 -4.28 -12.13
CA LEU A 45 -6.20 -3.73 -10.78
C LEU A 45 -4.82 -3.80 -10.11
N ALA A 46 -4.17 -4.96 -10.17
CA ALA A 46 -2.82 -5.13 -9.63
C ALA A 46 -1.80 -4.20 -10.31
N THR A 47 -1.92 -4.01 -11.63
CA THR A 47 -1.06 -3.09 -12.38
C THR A 47 -1.29 -1.63 -11.97
N ALA A 48 -2.55 -1.23 -11.77
CA ALA A 48 -2.90 0.11 -11.27
C ALA A 48 -2.28 0.36 -9.89
N SER A 49 -2.39 -0.61 -8.96
CA SER A 49 -1.77 -0.49 -7.63
C SER A 49 -0.25 -0.42 -7.64
N LEU A 50 0.41 -1.19 -8.51
CA LEU A 50 1.86 -1.09 -8.69
C LEU A 50 2.26 0.25 -9.31
N LEU A 51 1.47 0.77 -10.25
CA LEU A 51 1.69 2.07 -10.86
C LEU A 51 1.53 3.20 -9.83
N GLY A 52 0.47 3.17 -9.03
CA GLY A 52 0.25 4.11 -7.93
C GLY A 52 1.41 4.09 -6.92
N SER A 53 1.89 2.90 -6.57
CA SER A 53 3.05 2.73 -5.69
C SER A 53 4.35 3.30 -6.29
N ALA A 54 4.59 3.11 -7.58
CA ALA A 54 5.73 3.67 -8.29
C ALA A 54 5.68 5.21 -8.32
N LEU A 55 4.51 5.78 -8.66
CA LEU A 55 4.29 7.22 -8.64
C LEU A 55 4.47 7.81 -7.24
N LEU A 56 3.93 7.16 -6.21
CA LEU A 56 4.09 7.60 -4.82
C LEU A 56 5.56 7.53 -4.39
N THR A 57 6.29 6.50 -4.79
CA THR A 57 7.73 6.37 -4.50
C THR A 57 8.53 7.52 -5.12
N ILE A 58 8.24 7.86 -6.37
CA ILE A 58 8.87 9.01 -7.06
C ILE A 58 8.49 10.32 -6.35
N ALA A 59 7.20 10.52 -6.05
CA ALA A 59 6.72 11.71 -5.37
C ALA A 59 7.37 11.90 -3.99
N VAL A 60 7.42 10.84 -3.17
CA VAL A 60 8.11 10.87 -1.87
C VAL A 60 9.61 11.12 -2.04
N GLY A 61 10.25 10.56 -3.07
CA GLY A 61 11.65 10.83 -3.37
C GLY A 61 11.93 12.30 -3.69
N ILE A 62 11.06 12.94 -4.49
CA ILE A 62 11.17 14.37 -4.83
C ILE A 62 10.88 15.24 -3.60
N LEU A 63 9.79 14.95 -2.87
CA LEU A 63 9.37 15.73 -1.70
C LEU A 63 10.36 15.57 -0.53
N GLY A 64 11.00 14.40 -0.41
CA GLY A 64 11.97 14.10 0.65
C GLY A 64 13.22 14.97 0.63
N VAL A 65 13.52 15.65 -0.48
CA VAL A 65 14.60 16.64 -0.56
C VAL A 65 14.23 17.94 0.18
N ARG A 66 12.93 18.26 0.24
CA ARG A 66 12.44 19.56 0.74
C ARG A 66 11.64 19.45 2.04
N HIS A 67 11.21 18.25 2.44
CA HIS A 67 10.29 18.04 3.56
C HIS A 67 10.82 16.98 4.54
N ASP A 68 10.38 17.06 5.80
CA ASP A 68 10.74 16.10 6.83
C ASP A 68 10.29 14.67 6.45
N LEU A 69 11.26 13.77 6.28
CA LEU A 69 11.04 12.34 5.98
C LEU A 69 10.05 11.68 6.95
N ARG A 70 10.09 12.03 8.24
CA ARG A 70 9.16 11.48 9.24
C ARG A 70 7.70 11.80 8.91
N ARG A 71 7.40 13.02 8.45
CA ARG A 71 6.03 13.41 8.09
C ARG A 71 5.57 12.70 6.83
N LEU A 72 6.46 12.56 5.84
CA LEU A 72 6.17 11.81 4.62
C LEU A 72 5.88 10.32 4.90
N LEU A 73 6.68 9.69 5.76
CA LEU A 73 6.45 8.29 6.18
C LEU A 73 5.13 8.10 6.93
N LEU A 74 4.77 9.04 7.82
CA LEU A 74 3.48 9.01 8.51
C LEU A 74 2.32 9.23 7.55
N ALA A 75 2.43 10.17 6.61
CA ALA A 75 1.41 10.39 5.58
C ALA A 75 1.22 9.16 4.69
N ALA A 76 2.31 8.52 4.27
CA ALA A 76 2.28 7.26 3.52
C ALA A 76 1.62 6.13 4.32
N ALA A 77 1.91 6.03 5.63
CA ALA A 77 1.25 5.05 6.50
C ALA A 77 -0.26 5.31 6.63
N CYS A 78 -0.67 6.58 6.80
CA CYS A 78 -2.09 6.93 6.82
C CYS A 78 -2.79 6.60 5.49
N LEU A 79 -2.13 6.90 4.37
CA LEU A 79 -2.65 6.57 3.04
C LEU A 79 -2.83 5.06 2.87
N MET A 80 -1.84 4.27 3.31
CA MET A 80 -1.90 2.80 3.27
C MET A 80 -3.06 2.22 4.08
N VAL A 81 -3.33 2.77 5.27
CA VAL A 81 -4.50 2.37 6.08
C VAL A 81 -5.80 2.75 5.36
N ALA A 82 -5.86 3.93 4.76
CA ALA A 82 -7.04 4.41 4.05
C ALA A 82 -7.35 3.56 2.81
N THR A 83 -6.36 3.23 1.99
CA THR A 83 -6.56 2.38 0.79
C THR A 83 -6.93 0.95 1.17
N GLY A 84 -6.28 0.37 2.19
CA GLY A 84 -6.64 -0.96 2.70
C GLY A 84 -8.07 -1.02 3.23
N ALA A 85 -8.52 0.00 3.98
CA ALA A 85 -9.89 0.11 4.46
C ALA A 85 -10.90 0.34 3.32
N ALA A 86 -10.53 1.13 2.31
CA ALA A 86 -11.40 1.35 1.15
C ALA A 86 -11.59 0.06 0.33
N MET A 87 -10.51 -0.69 0.09
CA MET A 87 -10.58 -1.96 -0.66
C MET A 87 -11.39 -3.05 0.05
N SER A 88 -11.48 -3.03 1.39
CA SER A 88 -12.26 -4.03 2.13
C SER A 88 -13.77 -3.76 2.10
N VAL A 89 -14.18 -2.51 1.87
CA VAL A 89 -15.60 -2.09 1.87
C VAL A 89 -16.17 -2.04 0.46
N VAL A 90 -15.34 -1.73 -0.54
CA VAL A 90 -15.78 -1.53 -1.92
C VAL A 90 -15.81 -2.84 -2.69
N THR A 91 -16.96 -3.16 -3.30
CA THR A 91 -17.13 -4.31 -4.19
C THR A 91 -17.32 -3.90 -5.66
N ASP A 92 -17.56 -2.62 -5.94
CA ASP A 92 -17.69 -2.11 -7.30
C ASP A 92 -16.31 -1.98 -7.98
N TYR A 93 -16.20 -2.52 -9.21
CA TYR A 93 -14.93 -2.56 -9.93
C TYR A 93 -14.36 -1.17 -10.26
N ALA A 94 -15.20 -0.20 -10.61
CA ALA A 94 -14.73 1.13 -10.96
C ALA A 94 -14.18 1.84 -9.73
N LEU A 95 -14.86 1.70 -8.59
CA LEU A 95 -14.37 2.24 -7.32
C LEU A 95 -13.09 1.54 -6.84
N LEU A 96 -13.00 0.22 -7.01
CA LEU A 96 -11.75 -0.51 -6.73
C LEU A 96 -10.59 0.02 -7.57
N LEU A 97 -10.81 0.34 -8.84
CA LEU A 97 -9.78 0.87 -9.73
C LEU A 97 -9.33 2.30 -9.39
N VAL A 98 -10.20 3.10 -8.77
CA VAL A 98 -9.85 4.44 -8.27
C VAL A 98 -9.02 4.35 -6.98
N VAL A 99 -9.29 3.32 -6.16
CA VAL A 99 -8.54 3.07 -4.92
C VAL A 99 -7.20 2.40 -5.18
N ALA A 100 -7.12 1.57 -6.22
CA ALA A 100 -5.95 0.82 -6.66
C ALA A 100 -4.80 1.73 -7.06
#